data_AF-A0A971S6J9-F1
#
_entry.id   AF-A0A971S6J9-F1
#
_cell.length_a   1.000
_cell.length_b   1.000
_cell.length_c   1.000
_cell.angle_alpha   90.00
_cell.angle_beta   90.00
_cell.angle_gamma   90.00
#
_symmetry.space_group_name_H-M   'P 1'
#
loop_
_entity.id
_entity.type
_entity.pdbx_description
1 polymer ?
#
loop_
_entity_poly.entity_id
_entity_poly.type
_entity_poly.pdbx_seq_one_letter_code
_entity_poly.pdbx_strand_id
1 'polypeptide(L)'
;VDIFDTVGTLVGVASKAEMLDENGRLPRVGRALLADAIGTVAGACLGTSTVTTFVESASGVAEGGRTGLTALSTAIMFGLSLFFAPIFTMVPSAATAPVLVIVGLFMMSPIKKIDLDDYTEAIPAFLTIIMMPFAYSIAEGIVFGMVSYVVLKILARRGKEVSPIMFVLAALFVLRIIFS
;
A
#
# COMPACT_ATOMS: atom_id res chain seq x y z
N VAL A 1 11.07 -0.43 -4.96
CA VAL A 1 10.15 -1.35 -4.26
C VAL A 1 9.44 -0.58 -3.16
N ASP A 2 10.19 -0.04 -2.20
CA ASP A 2 9.67 0.69 -1.03
C ASP A 2 8.70 1.85 -1.33
N ILE A 3 9.03 2.75 -2.27
CA ILE A 3 8.14 3.87 -2.64
C ILE A 3 6.75 3.40 -3.12
N PHE A 4 6.69 2.34 -3.93
CA PHE A 4 5.42 1.83 -4.45
C PHE A 4 4.61 1.14 -3.36
N ASP A 5 5.27 0.48 -2.43
CA ASP A 5 4.65 -0.19 -1.29
C ASP A 5 4.09 0.81 -0.28
N THR A 6 4.89 1.81 0.13
CA THR A 6 4.43 2.91 0.99
C THR A 6 3.26 3.65 0.35
N VAL A 7 3.34 4.04 -0.92
CA VAL A 7 2.25 4.78 -1.59
C VAL A 7 1.00 3.92 -1.68
N GLY A 8 1.12 2.66 -2.10
CA GLY A 8 0.00 1.74 -2.23
C GLY A 8 -0.70 1.51 -0.89
N THR A 9 0.08 1.22 0.15
CA THR A 9 -0.43 0.98 1.50
C THR A 9 -1.05 2.23 2.12
N LEU A 10 -0.39 3.38 1.99
CA LEU A 10 -0.88 4.64 2.52
C LEU A 10 -2.20 5.08 1.87
N VAL A 11 -2.31 4.96 0.54
CA VAL A 11 -3.57 5.24 -0.17
C VAL A 11 -4.65 4.20 0.19
N GLY A 12 -4.28 2.92 0.33
CA GLY A 12 -5.20 1.86 0.75
C GLY A 12 -5.80 2.10 2.14
N VAL A 13 -4.96 2.41 3.12
CA VAL A 13 -5.37 2.71 4.51
C VAL A 13 -6.19 4.01 4.55
N ALA A 14 -5.78 5.06 3.84
CA ALA A 14 -6.54 6.31 3.81
C ALA A 14 -7.89 6.21 3.11
N SER A 15 -8.00 5.36 2.08
CA SER A 15 -9.28 5.02 1.43
C SER A 15 -10.23 4.30 2.37
N LYS A 16 -9.69 3.50 3.30
CA LYS A 16 -10.44 2.86 4.40
C LYS A 16 -10.80 3.83 5.52
N ALA A 17 -9.95 4.82 5.76
CA ALA A 17 -10.13 5.85 6.77
C ALA A 17 -11.10 6.97 6.38
N GLU A 18 -11.63 6.97 5.14
CA GLU A 18 -12.40 8.09 4.56
C GLU A 18 -11.62 9.42 4.62
N MET A 19 -10.29 9.34 4.50
CA MET A 19 -9.39 10.51 4.55
C MET A 19 -9.02 11.04 3.16
N LEU A 20 -9.61 10.48 2.10
CA LEU A 20 -9.46 10.97 0.73
C LEU A 20 -10.40 12.17 0.51
N ASP A 21 -9.96 13.13 -0.30
CA ASP A 21 -10.81 14.24 -0.74
C ASP A 21 -11.92 13.77 -1.69
N GLU A 22 -12.82 14.68 -2.06
CA GLU A 22 -13.94 14.41 -2.98
C GLU A 22 -13.48 13.93 -4.38
N ASN A 23 -12.22 14.15 -4.74
CA ASN A 23 -11.61 13.69 -5.98
C ASN A 23 -10.82 12.37 -5.81
N GLY A 24 -10.93 11.70 -4.65
CA GLY A 24 -10.18 10.49 -4.33
C GLY A 24 -8.68 10.72 -4.08
N ARG A 25 -8.24 11.96 -3.91
CA ARG A 25 -6.84 12.32 -3.67
C ARG A 25 -6.59 12.44 -2.19
N LEU A 26 -5.40 12.02 -1.79
CA LEU A 26 -5.00 12.10 -0.41
C LEU A 26 -4.48 13.52 -0.11
N PRO A 27 -5.11 14.27 0.81
CA PRO A 27 -4.67 15.61 1.13
C PRO A 27 -3.28 15.54 1.78
N ARG A 28 -2.35 16.39 1.34
CA ARG A 28 -1.00 16.51 1.92
C ARG A 28 -0.13 15.24 1.78
N VAL A 29 -0.28 14.47 0.69
CA VAL A 29 0.58 13.31 0.36
C VAL A 29 2.06 13.60 0.58
N GLY A 30 2.55 14.76 0.15
CA GLY A 30 3.96 15.13 0.33
C GLY A 30 4.42 15.18 1.79
N ARG A 31 3.54 15.62 2.72
CA ARG A 31 3.86 15.61 4.15
C ARG A 31 3.81 14.20 4.73
N ALA A 32 2.89 13.38 4.25
CA ALA A 32 2.77 11.99 4.68
C ALA A 32 3.96 11.14 4.22
N LEU A 33 4.39 11.30 2.96
CA LEU A 33 5.60 10.68 2.43
C LEU A 33 6.89 11.21 3.10
N LEU A 34 6.92 12.49 3.46
CA LEU A 34 8.05 13.05 4.23
C LEU A 34 8.12 12.43 5.63
N ALA A 35 6.97 12.24 6.30
CA ALA A 35 6.93 11.56 7.59
C ALA A 35 7.40 10.10 7.50
N ASP A 36 6.97 9.37 6.46
CA ASP A 36 7.42 8.00 6.16
C ASP A 36 8.93 7.94 5.90
N ALA A 37 9.46 8.86 5.08
CA ALA A 37 10.89 8.95 4.79
C ALA A 37 11.72 9.26 6.04
N ILE A 38 11.28 10.21 6.88
CA ILE A 38 11.94 10.53 8.15
C ILE A 38 11.89 9.31 9.08
N GLY A 39 10.74 8.63 9.17
CA GLY A 39 10.59 7.41 9.96
C GLY A 39 11.51 6.29 9.50
N THR A 40 11.62 6.08 8.19
CA THR A 40 12.50 5.08 7.59
C THR A 40 13.97 5.39 7.81
N VAL A 41 14.40 6.65 7.64
CA VAL A 41 15.79 7.06 7.90
C VAL A 41 16.12 6.91 9.39
N ALA A 42 15.22 7.34 10.28
CA ALA A 42 15.41 7.19 11.72
C ALA A 42 15.46 5.70 12.13
N GLY A 43 14.58 4.86 11.60
CA GLY A 43 14.57 3.42 11.83
C GLY A 43 15.84 2.72 11.34
N ALA A 44 16.28 3.05 10.13
CA ALA A 44 17.53 2.54 9.57
C ALA A 44 18.76 2.95 10.41
N CYS A 45 18.81 4.20 10.90
CA CYS A 45 19.86 4.67 11.81
C CYS A 45 19.85 3.93 13.16
N LEU A 46 18.69 3.49 13.62
CA LEU A 46 18.51 2.69 14.83
C LEU A 46 18.72 1.18 14.59
N GLY A 47 19.02 0.77 13.34
CA GLY A 47 19.26 -0.62 12.97
C GLY A 47 18.00 -1.47 12.77
N THR A 48 16.82 -0.85 12.61
CA THR A 48 15.55 -1.55 12.35
C THR A 48 15.25 -1.66 10.86
N SER A 49 14.27 -2.49 10.50
CA SER A 49 13.70 -2.53 9.14
C SER A 49 13.02 -1.20 8.78
N THR A 50 12.68 -1.02 7.50
CA THR A 50 12.00 0.17 6.99
C THR A 50 10.68 0.39 7.74
N VAL A 51 10.49 1.62 8.25
CA VAL A 51 9.28 1.99 8.96
C VAL A 51 8.29 2.49 7.93
N THR A 52 7.30 1.68 7.61
CA THR A 52 6.25 2.02 6.65
C THR A 52 4.88 2.04 7.32
N THR A 53 3.89 2.56 6.60
CA THR A 53 2.49 2.49 7.01
C THR A 53 2.05 1.04 7.01
N PHE A 54 1.52 0.53 8.12
CA PHE A 54 1.02 -0.84 8.22
C PHE A 54 -0.45 -0.91 7.84
N VAL A 55 -0.82 -1.92 7.05
CA VAL A 55 -2.21 -2.11 6.61
C VAL A 55 -3.11 -2.50 7.77
N GLU A 56 -2.55 -3.15 8.78
CA GLU A 56 -3.19 -3.44 10.06
C GLU A 56 -3.72 -2.18 10.74
N SER A 57 -3.10 -1.02 10.51
CA SER A 57 -3.57 0.26 11.03
C SER A 57 -4.98 0.59 10.54
N ALA A 58 -5.41 0.05 9.40
CA ALA A 58 -6.77 0.24 8.89
C ALA A 58 -7.84 -0.29 9.85
N SER A 59 -7.57 -1.32 10.66
CA SER A 59 -8.52 -1.78 11.69
C SER A 59 -8.61 -0.76 12.83
N GLY A 60 -7.48 -0.18 13.25
CA GLY A 60 -7.44 0.91 14.22
C GLY A 60 -8.19 2.15 13.75
N VAL A 61 -8.14 2.46 12.45
CA VAL A 61 -8.94 3.55 11.89
C VAL A 61 -10.42 3.19 11.76
N ALA A 62 -10.74 1.93 11.43
CA ALA A 62 -12.12 1.44 11.38
C ALA A 62 -12.83 1.54 12.74
N GLU A 63 -12.09 1.32 13.84
CA GLU A 63 -12.56 1.51 15.22
C GLU A 63 -12.61 3.00 15.66
N GLY A 64 -12.31 3.95 14.76
CA GLY A 64 -12.43 5.39 15.00
C GLY A 64 -11.11 6.14 15.21
N GLY A 65 -9.96 5.48 15.06
CA GLY A 65 -8.64 6.10 15.18
C GLY A 65 -8.29 7.03 14.02
N ARG A 66 -8.75 8.29 14.06
CA ARG A 66 -8.56 9.27 12.96
C ARG A 66 -7.57 10.40 13.30
N THR A 67 -6.86 10.34 14.42
CA THR A 67 -5.98 11.43 14.90
C THR A 67 -4.57 10.96 15.19
N GLY A 68 -3.59 11.88 15.15
CA GLY A 68 -2.21 11.56 15.54
C GLY A 68 -2.06 11.12 17.01
N LEU A 69 -3.07 11.40 17.85
CA LEU A 69 -3.09 10.94 19.24
C LEU A 69 -3.21 9.42 19.34
N THR A 70 -3.94 8.77 18.43
CA THR A 70 -4.04 7.31 18.40
C THR A 70 -2.74 6.65 17.95
N ALA A 71 -2.01 7.29 17.03
CA ALA A 71 -0.67 6.85 16.65
C ALA A 71 0.31 6.97 17.84
N LEU A 72 0.26 8.08 18.60
CA LEU A 72 1.11 8.30 19.77
C LEU A 72 0.78 7.31 20.91
N SER A 73 -0.50 7.10 21.21
CA SER A 73 -0.90 6.15 22.25
C SER A 73 -0.50 4.71 21.88
N THR A 74 -0.65 4.34 20.60
CA THR A 74 -0.19 3.04 20.09
C THR A 74 1.32 2.89 20.23
N ALA A 75 2.11 3.92 19.88
CA ALA A 75 3.56 3.90 20.05
C ALA A 75 3.99 3.74 21.51
N ILE A 76 3.31 4.43 22.45
CA ILE A 76 3.57 4.29 23.89
C ILE A 76 3.21 2.88 24.37
N MET A 77 2.07 2.32 23.95
CA MET A 77 1.66 0.95 24.28
C MET A 77 2.66 -0.08 23.73
N PHE A 78 3.14 0.10 22.50
CA PHE A 78 4.21 -0.74 21.93
C PHE A 78 5.52 -0.60 22.72
N GLY A 79 5.89 0.63 23.13
CA GLY A 79 7.02 0.88 24.02
C GLY A 79 6.91 0.14 25.37
N LEU A 80 5.74 0.17 25.99
CA LEU A 80 5.46 -0.58 27.22
C LEU A 80 5.47 -2.10 26.96
N SER A 81 5.00 -2.55 25.79
CA SER A 81 4.96 -3.96 25.43
C SER A 81 6.35 -4.60 25.40
N LEU A 82 7.42 -3.83 25.14
CA LEU A 82 8.80 -4.33 25.18
C LEU A 82 9.20 -4.86 26.57
N PHE A 83 8.68 -4.28 27.65
CA PHE A 83 8.91 -4.79 29.01
C PHE A 83 8.18 -6.11 29.28
N PHE A 84 7.03 -6.32 28.62
CA PHE A 84 6.23 -7.54 28.70
C PHE A 84 6.51 -8.53 27.55
N ALA A 85 7.48 -8.22 26.67
CA ALA A 85 7.89 -9.05 25.55
C ALA A 85 8.07 -10.55 25.91
N PRO A 86 8.71 -10.93 27.04
CA PRO A 86 8.88 -12.35 27.39
C PRO A 86 7.55 -13.09 27.68
N ILE A 87 6.45 -12.38 27.98
CA ILE A 87 5.13 -12.98 28.15
C ILE A 87 4.45 -13.18 26.79
N PHE A 88 4.64 -12.24 25.86
CA PHE A 88 4.07 -12.33 24.51
C PHE A 88 4.73 -13.40 23.64
N THR A 89 6.03 -13.67 23.82
CA THR A 89 6.73 -14.74 23.10
C THR A 89 6.30 -16.15 23.53
N MET A 90 5.58 -16.28 24.65
CA MET A 90 4.98 -17.55 25.09
C MET A 90 3.71 -17.90 24.30
N VAL A 91 3.12 -16.94 23.59
CA VAL A 91 1.91 -17.16 22.78
C VAL A 91 2.28 -17.99 21.55
N PRO A 92 1.61 -19.15 21.30
CA PRO A 92 1.87 -19.97 20.14
C PRO A 92 1.62 -19.21 18.83
N SER A 93 2.48 -19.41 17.83
CA SER A 93 2.30 -18.84 16.48
C SER A 93 1.00 -19.29 15.80
N ALA A 94 0.44 -20.44 16.20
CA ALA A 94 -0.86 -20.90 15.76
C ALA A 94 -2.00 -19.94 16.15
N ALA A 95 -1.84 -19.15 17.23
CA ALA A 95 -2.85 -18.18 17.66
C ALA A 95 -2.85 -16.89 16.83
N THR A 96 -1.72 -16.52 16.20
CA THR A 96 -1.62 -15.31 15.37
C THR A 96 -2.00 -15.56 13.91
N ALA A 97 -1.88 -16.80 13.42
CA ALA A 97 -2.27 -17.19 12.07
C ALA A 97 -3.72 -16.79 11.67
N PRO A 98 -4.78 -17.09 12.44
CA PRO A 98 -6.14 -16.70 12.06
C PRO A 98 -6.33 -15.18 12.00
N VAL A 99 -5.61 -14.43 12.85
CA VAL A 99 -5.65 -12.96 12.83
C VAL A 99 -5.09 -12.44 11.51
N LEU A 100 -3.95 -12.96 11.06
CA LEU A 100 -3.33 -12.57 9.79
C LEU A 100 -4.21 -12.89 8.58
N VAL A 101 -4.95 -14.00 8.60
CA VAL A 101 -5.92 -14.35 7.54
C VAL A 101 -7.06 -13.33 7.46
N ILE A 102 -7.62 -12.94 8.62
CA ILE A 102 -8.69 -11.93 8.68
C ILE A 102 -8.18 -10.55 8.23
N VAL A 103 -6.97 -10.17 8.65
CA VAL A 103 -6.31 -8.94 8.19
C VAL A 103 -6.19 -8.94 6.67
N GLY A 104 -5.64 -10.01 6.08
CA GLY A 104 -5.52 -10.14 4.62
C GLY A 104 -6.87 -10.02 3.89
N LEU A 105 -7.94 -10.59 4.46
CA LEU A 105 -9.29 -10.44 3.92
C LEU A 105 -9.77 -8.98 3.96
N PHE A 106 -9.46 -8.22 5.02
CA PHE A 106 -9.73 -6.78 5.05
C PHE A 106 -8.92 -5.99 4.02
N MET A 107 -7.69 -6.43 3.70
CA MET A 107 -6.84 -5.81 2.67
C MET A 107 -7.41 -5.98 1.26
N MET A 108 -8.23 -7.00 1.00
CA MET A 108 -8.91 -7.19 -0.29
C MET A 108 -10.14 -6.29 -0.46
N SER A 109 -10.65 -5.69 0.62
CA SER A 109 -11.87 -4.89 0.54
C SER A 109 -11.82 -3.68 -0.42
N PRO A 110 -10.70 -2.98 -0.65
CA PRO A 110 -10.61 -1.91 -1.64
C PRO A 110 -10.86 -2.38 -3.09
N ILE A 111 -10.71 -3.68 -3.39
CA ILE A 111 -11.00 -4.24 -4.72
C ILE A 111 -12.46 -3.94 -5.12
N LYS A 112 -13.38 -3.86 -4.15
CA LYS A 112 -14.79 -3.51 -4.39
C LYS A 112 -15.01 -2.08 -4.89
N LYS A 113 -14.02 -1.19 -4.76
CA LYS A 113 -14.09 0.20 -5.26
C LYS A 113 -13.61 0.34 -6.70
N ILE A 114 -13.08 -0.73 -7.30
CA ILE A 114 -12.64 -0.72 -8.71
C ILE A 114 -13.90 -0.70 -9.59
N ASP A 115 -13.91 0.18 -10.58
CA ASP A 115 -14.93 0.18 -11.63
C ASP A 115 -14.71 -1.05 -12.53
N LEU A 116 -15.59 -2.05 -12.39
CA LEU A 116 -15.54 -3.28 -13.16
C LEU A 116 -16.23 -3.15 -14.52
N ASP A 117 -16.97 -2.07 -14.76
CA ASP A 117 -17.64 -1.80 -16.03
C ASP A 117 -16.64 -1.19 -17.04
N ASP A 118 -15.61 -0.47 -16.58
CA ASP A 118 -14.51 -0.02 -17.42
C ASP A 118 -13.40 -1.08 -17.53
N TYR A 119 -13.42 -1.83 -18.63
CA TYR A 119 -12.37 -2.80 -18.97
C TYR A 119 -10.95 -2.21 -19.03
N THR A 120 -10.81 -0.90 -19.27
CA THR A 120 -9.50 -0.24 -19.27
C THR A 120 -8.91 -0.06 -17.87
N GLU A 121 -9.71 -0.25 -16.82
CA GLU A 121 -9.28 -0.21 -15.41
C GLU A 121 -9.37 -1.59 -14.75
N ALA A 122 -10.42 -2.35 -15.05
CA ALA A 122 -10.63 -3.69 -14.52
C ALA A 122 -9.53 -4.69 -14.95
N ILE A 123 -9.13 -4.69 -16.23
CA ILE A 123 -8.12 -5.62 -16.75
C ILE A 123 -6.73 -5.35 -16.12
N PRO A 124 -6.21 -4.09 -16.08
CA PRO A 124 -4.96 -3.80 -15.38
C PRO A 124 -4.99 -4.16 -13.90
N ALA A 125 -6.10 -3.87 -13.20
CA ALA A 125 -6.22 -4.18 -11.79
C ALA A 125 -6.18 -5.70 -11.54
N PHE A 126 -6.89 -6.47 -12.37
CA PHE A 126 -6.86 -7.92 -12.33
C PHE A 126 -5.45 -8.49 -12.61
N LEU A 127 -4.77 -7.97 -13.64
CA LEU A 127 -3.38 -8.34 -13.95
C LEU A 127 -2.44 -8.03 -12.79
N THR A 128 -2.61 -6.89 -12.13
CA THR A 128 -1.81 -6.52 -10.97
C THR A 128 -1.94 -7.54 -9.84
N ILE A 129 -3.19 -7.92 -9.50
CA ILE A 129 -3.49 -8.86 -8.41
C ILE A 129 -2.90 -10.24 -8.68
N ILE A 130 -2.95 -10.72 -9.92
CA ILE A 130 -2.41 -12.03 -10.29
C ILE A 130 -0.88 -11.98 -10.43
N MET A 131 -0.32 -10.93 -11.01
CA MET A 131 1.12 -10.85 -11.23
C MET A 131 1.92 -10.73 -9.94
N MET A 132 1.38 -10.14 -8.88
CA MET A 132 2.06 -10.07 -7.57
C MET A 132 2.50 -11.44 -7.03
N PRO A 133 1.60 -12.44 -6.86
CA PRO A 133 1.99 -13.78 -6.42
C PRO A 133 2.78 -14.54 -7.50
N PHE A 134 2.47 -14.39 -8.79
CA PHE A 134 3.19 -15.10 -9.86
C PHE A 134 4.64 -14.63 -10.01
N ALA A 135 4.91 -13.33 -9.83
CA ALA A 135 6.24 -12.76 -9.89
C ALA A 135 7.02 -12.89 -8.56
N TYR A 136 6.40 -13.44 -7.49
CA TYR A 136 6.95 -13.46 -6.13
C TYR A 136 7.45 -12.08 -5.64
N SER A 137 6.91 -11.01 -6.22
CA SER A 137 7.38 -9.64 -6.01
C SER A 137 6.24 -8.66 -6.22
N ILE A 138 5.90 -7.96 -5.14
CA ILE A 138 4.86 -6.92 -5.16
C ILE A 138 5.22 -5.84 -6.18
N ALA A 139 6.50 -5.44 -6.23
CA ALA A 139 6.97 -4.41 -7.16
C ALA A 139 6.83 -4.83 -8.62
N GLU A 140 7.16 -6.07 -8.98
CA GLU A 140 6.99 -6.55 -10.36
C GLU A 140 5.51 -6.61 -10.74
N GLY A 141 4.64 -7.06 -9.83
CA GLY A 141 3.19 -7.03 -10.04
C GLY A 141 2.65 -5.62 -10.30
N ILE A 142 3.07 -4.62 -9.51
CA ILE A 142 2.69 -3.21 -9.70
C ILE A 142 3.19 -2.68 -11.04
N VAL A 143 4.42 -3.00 -11.42
CA VAL A 143 5.01 -2.56 -12.70
C VAL A 143 4.20 -3.12 -13.88
N PHE A 144 3.91 -4.42 -13.89
CA PHE A 144 3.09 -5.06 -14.92
C PHE A 144 1.68 -4.45 -14.99
N GLY A 145 1.06 -4.21 -13.83
CA GLY A 145 -0.21 -3.53 -13.71
C GLY A 145 -0.23 -2.15 -14.34
N MET A 146 0.76 -1.32 -13.99
CA MET A 146 0.90 0.05 -14.48
C MET A 146 1.16 0.10 -15.99
N VAL A 147 2.02 -0.77 -16.51
CA VAL A 147 2.28 -0.87 -17.95
C VAL A 147 1.00 -1.30 -18.68
N SER A 148 0.30 -2.31 -18.18
CA SER A 148 -0.98 -2.77 -18.75
C SER A 148 -2.02 -1.65 -18.77
N TYR A 149 -2.10 -0.83 -17.72
CA TYR A 149 -3.02 0.31 -17.64
C TYR A 149 -2.74 1.34 -18.73
N VAL A 150 -1.48 1.74 -18.89
CA VAL A 150 -1.07 2.71 -19.91
C VAL A 150 -1.35 2.16 -21.31
N VAL A 151 -0.97 0.91 -21.59
CA VAL A 151 -1.19 0.27 -22.91
C VAL A 151 -2.69 0.20 -23.23
N LEU A 152 -3.54 -0.24 -22.29
CA LEU A 152 -4.97 -0.38 -22.54
C LEU A 152 -5.67 0.97 -22.71
N LYS A 153 -5.35 2.00 -21.92
CA LYS A 153 -5.90 3.35 -22.12
C LYS A 153 -5.46 3.97 -23.45
N ILE A 154 -4.25 3.69 -23.94
CA ILE A 154 -3.81 4.10 -25.29
C ILE A 154 -4.65 3.40 -26.36
N LEU A 155 -4.77 2.07 -26.28
CA LEU A 155 -5.52 1.26 -27.26
C LEU A 155 -7.00 1.64 -27.30
N ALA A 156 -7.59 1.95 -26.15
CA ALA A 156 -8.96 2.42 -26.03
C ALA A 156 -9.17 3.89 -26.46
N ARG A 157 -8.13 4.57 -26.99
CA ARG A 157 -8.13 6.00 -27.34
C ARG A 157 -8.45 6.96 -26.18
N ARG A 158 -8.34 6.48 -24.93
CA ARG A 158 -8.53 7.27 -23.68
C ARG A 158 -7.20 7.74 -23.07
N GLY A 159 -6.15 7.84 -23.88
CA GLY A 159 -4.80 8.23 -23.41
C GLY A 159 -4.73 9.61 -22.74
N LYS A 160 -5.74 10.48 -22.90
CA LYS A 160 -5.83 11.78 -22.20
C LYS A 160 -6.12 11.66 -20.70
N GLU A 161 -6.66 10.52 -20.25
CA GLU A 161 -6.93 10.26 -18.83
C GLU A 161 -5.64 9.85 -18.08
N VAL A 162 -4.60 9.43 -18.82
CA VAL A 162 -3.33 9.02 -18.26
C VAL A 162 -2.40 10.22 -18.12
N SER A 163 -1.88 10.43 -16.91
CA SER A 163 -0.91 11.50 -16.64
C SER A 163 0.35 11.31 -17.50
N PRO A 164 0.96 12.39 -18.04
CA PRO A 164 2.23 12.32 -18.78
C PRO A 164 3.35 11.60 -18.02
N ILE A 165 3.34 11.68 -16.69
CA ILE A 165 4.31 11.00 -15.81
C ILE A 165 4.15 9.47 -15.89
N MET A 166 2.92 8.96 -15.95
CA MET A 166 2.66 7.52 -16.07
C MET A 166 3.16 6.96 -17.40
N PHE A 167 3.08 7.74 -18.49
CA PHE A 167 3.68 7.36 -19.76
C PHE A 167 5.21 7.23 -19.69
N VAL A 168 5.87 8.21 -19.07
CA VAL A 168 7.34 8.18 -18.88
C VAL A 168 7.74 6.99 -18.01
N LEU A 169 7.03 6.75 -16.90
CA LEU A 169 7.27 5.62 -16.02
C LEU A 169 7.05 4.27 -16.73
N ALA A 170 5.95 4.13 -17.47
CA ALA A 170 5.69 2.91 -18.24
C ALA A 170 6.77 2.65 -19.28
N ALA A 171 7.23 3.70 -19.99
CA ALA A 171 8.34 3.56 -20.95
C ALA A 171 9.65 3.14 -20.26
N LEU A 172 9.98 3.73 -19.11
CA LEU A 172 11.15 3.36 -18.32
C LEU A 172 11.05 1.91 -17.80
N PHE A 173 9.88 1.47 -17.38
CA PHE A 173 9.67 0.09 -16.92
C PHE A 173 9.74 -0.93 -18.05
N VAL A 174 9.17 -0.62 -19.22
CA VAL A 174 9.30 -1.47 -20.41
C VAL A 174 10.77 -1.57 -20.83
N LEU A 175 11.51 -0.46 -20.82
CA LEU A 175 12.96 -0.48 -21.06
C LEU A 175 13.68 -1.37 -20.04
N ARG A 176 13.37 -1.21 -18.75
CA ARG A 176 13.96 -2.07 -17.71
C ARG A 176 13.66 -3.55 -17.95
N ILE A 177 12.43 -3.92 -18.31
CA ILE A 177 12.04 -5.30 -18.56
C ILE A 177 12.79 -5.88 -19.78
N ILE A 178 13.08 -5.07 -20.80
CA ILE A 178 13.81 -5.51 -22.00
C ILE A 178 15.33 -5.63 -21.72
N PHE A 179 15.88 -4.79 -20.85
CA PHE A 179 17.30 -4.74 -20.52
C PHE A 179 17.70 -5.57 -19.28
N SER A 180 16.76 -6.24 -18.63
CA SER A 180 16.96 -7.08 -17.43
C SER A 180 16.80 -8.56 -17.75
#